data_AF-A0A523FES9-F1
#
_entry.id   AF-A0A523FES9-F1
#
_cell.length_a   1.000
_cell.length_b   1.000
_cell.length_c   1.000
_cell.angle_alpha   90.00
_cell.angle_beta   90.00
_cell.angle_gamma   90.00
#
_symmetry.space_group_name_H-M   'P 1'
#
loop_
_entity.id
_entity.type
_entity.pdbx_description
1 polymer ?
#
loop_
_entity_poly.entity_id
_entity_poly.type
_entity_poly.pdbx_seq_one_letter_code
_entity_poly.pdbx_strand_id
1 'polypeptide(L)'
;MMTKFFRDPLIHFLIGGALLFVVLDAFGSADELGDSRTIVVDEASLLNFVQYRTRNFDEPTARQRVDGLSDKELDALVADYVREEALHREAIALGLDRDDYIIKRRLVQKVEYIARGIADSVTSPGPTAIAAYYDNNKQDYALEPSLTFTHVFFPVVAGVVAGAGSNAEDAAQLKLQELNDNKVPFSQAPQHGALFA
;
A
#
# COMPACT_ATOMS: atom_id res chain seq x y z
N MET A 1 15.42 -43.06 -62.65
CA MET A 1 14.05 -43.38 -62.18
C MET A 1 13.67 -42.53 -60.96
N MET A 2 13.94 -41.21 -60.98
CA MET A 2 13.76 -40.30 -59.82
C MET A 2 12.93 -39.04 -60.14
N THR A 3 12.61 -38.79 -61.41
CA THR A 3 11.95 -37.55 -61.88
C THR A 3 10.42 -37.64 -61.94
N LYS A 4 9.85 -38.79 -61.60
CA LYS A 4 8.39 -38.95 -61.44
C LYS A 4 7.89 -38.58 -60.04
N PHE A 5 8.78 -38.57 -59.04
CA PHE A 5 8.43 -38.24 -57.67
C PHE A 5 8.02 -36.75 -57.56
N PHE A 6 8.81 -35.84 -58.16
CA PHE A 6 8.52 -34.39 -58.15
C PHE A 6 7.36 -33.92 -59.03
N ARG A 7 6.65 -34.83 -59.72
CA ARG A 7 5.48 -34.50 -60.54
C ARG A 7 4.18 -35.07 -59.98
N ASP A 8 4.24 -35.73 -58.83
CA ASP A 8 3.07 -36.29 -58.18
C ASP A 8 2.33 -35.19 -57.40
N PRO A 9 1.04 -34.92 -57.69
CA PRO A 9 0.22 -33.96 -56.96
C PRO A 9 0.22 -34.18 -55.44
N LEU A 10 0.39 -35.43 -54.99
CA LEU A 10 0.47 -35.79 -53.58
C LEU A 10 1.70 -35.18 -52.89
N ILE A 11 2.83 -35.08 -53.58
CA ILE A 11 4.05 -34.52 -53.01
C ILE A 11 3.94 -33.00 -52.89
N HIS A 12 3.31 -32.32 -53.84
CA HIS A 12 3.03 -30.90 -53.72
C HIS A 12 2.07 -30.60 -52.56
N PHE A 13 1.04 -31.44 -52.36
CA PHE A 13 0.15 -31.33 -51.22
C PHE A 13 0.88 -31.55 -49.89
N LEU A 14 1.75 -32.56 -49.82
CA LEU A 14 2.52 -32.88 -48.62
C LEU A 14 3.54 -31.79 -48.29
N ILE A 15 4.25 -31.26 -49.29
CA ILE A 15 5.16 -30.13 -49.12
C ILE A 15 4.37 -28.90 -48.69
N GLY A 16 3.24 -28.59 -49.33
CA GLY A 16 2.38 -27.46 -48.96
C GLY A 16 1.86 -27.57 -47.52
N GLY A 17 1.43 -28.76 -47.10
CA GLY A 17 1.01 -29.03 -45.73
C GLY A 17 2.16 -28.90 -44.72
N ALA A 18 3.34 -29.41 -45.05
CA ALA A 18 4.52 -29.28 -44.20
C ALA A 18 4.96 -27.81 -44.08
N LEU A 19 4.91 -27.05 -45.17
CA LEU A 19 5.23 -25.62 -45.18
C LEU A 19 4.22 -24.82 -44.36
N LEU A 20 2.93 -25.15 -44.47
CA LEU A 20 1.88 -24.57 -43.63
C LEU A 20 2.14 -24.87 -42.13
N PHE A 21 2.54 -26.09 -41.79
CA PHE A 21 2.85 -26.46 -40.41
C PHE A 21 4.06 -25.69 -39.86
N VAL A 22 5.12 -25.51 -40.67
CA VAL A 22 6.30 -24.71 -40.30
C VAL A 22 5.94 -23.24 -40.14
N VAL A 23 5.07 -22.69 -40.99
CA VAL A 23 4.58 -21.30 -40.85
C VAL A 23 3.72 -21.17 -39.59
N LEU A 24 2.82 -22.11 -39.31
CA LEU A 24 2.02 -22.10 -38.09
C LEU A 24 2.85 -22.26 -36.83
N ASP A 25 3.95 -23.01 -36.86
CA ASP A 25 4.87 -23.18 -35.72
C ASP A 25 5.78 -21.96 -35.52
N ALA A 26 6.28 -21.36 -36.61
CA ALA A 26 7.16 -20.20 -36.54
C ALA A 26 6.43 -18.89 -36.20
N PHE A 27 5.15 -18.77 -36.58
CA PHE A 27 4.33 -17.58 -36.34
C PHE A 27 3.20 -17.80 -35.32
N GLY A 28 2.87 -19.05 -34.99
CA GLY A 28 1.94 -19.37 -33.92
C GLY A 28 2.71 -19.45 -32.61
N SER A 29 2.38 -18.56 -31.68
CA SER A 29 2.84 -18.64 -30.31
C SER A 29 2.38 -19.97 -29.71
N ALA A 30 3.29 -20.94 -29.59
CA ALA A 30 3.01 -22.27 -29.04
C ALA A 30 2.50 -22.23 -27.58
N ASP A 31 2.62 -21.09 -26.90
CA ASP A 31 2.12 -20.86 -25.54
C ASP A 31 0.63 -20.43 -25.46
N GLU A 32 -0.04 -20.04 -26.55
CA GLU A 32 -1.43 -19.53 -26.47
C GLU A 32 -2.53 -20.58 -26.71
N LEU A 33 -2.20 -21.78 -27.18
CA LEU A 33 -3.21 -22.78 -27.57
C LEU A 33 -3.19 -24.06 -26.72
N GLY A 34 -2.26 -24.16 -25.77
CA GLY A 34 -2.15 -25.26 -24.81
C GLY A 34 -2.99 -25.01 -23.55
N ASP A 35 -4.29 -25.25 -23.66
CA ASP A 35 -5.27 -25.34 -22.56
C ASP A 35 -5.90 -24.04 -22.01
N SER A 36 -6.36 -23.17 -22.91
CA SER A 36 -7.21 -22.00 -22.56
C SER A 36 -8.46 -22.34 -21.74
N ARG A 37 -8.89 -23.61 -21.66
CA ARG A 37 -10.12 -24.04 -20.98
C ARG A 37 -9.93 -24.67 -19.61
N THR A 38 -8.71 -25.06 -19.24
CA THR A 38 -8.45 -25.63 -17.91
C THR A 38 -7.72 -24.63 -17.03
N ILE A 39 -8.22 -24.49 -15.80
CA ILE A 39 -7.57 -23.71 -14.76
C ILE A 39 -6.95 -24.73 -13.80
N VAL A 40 -5.62 -24.81 -13.81
CA VAL A 40 -4.86 -25.65 -12.87
C VAL A 40 -4.84 -24.93 -11.52
N VAL A 41 -5.31 -25.60 -10.49
CA VAL A 41 -5.27 -25.12 -9.11
C VAL A 41 -4.29 -26.01 -8.35
N ASP A 42 -3.06 -25.52 -8.22
CA ASP A 42 -2.04 -26.15 -7.38
C ASP A 42 -1.76 -25.31 -6.12
N GLU A 43 -0.97 -25.88 -5.22
CA GLU A 43 -0.60 -25.24 -3.96
C GLU A 43 0.11 -23.90 -4.19
N ALA A 44 1.04 -23.84 -5.17
CA ALA A 44 1.76 -22.63 -5.50
C ALA A 44 0.82 -21.51 -5.98
N SER A 45 -0.20 -21.87 -6.76
CA SER A 45 -1.23 -20.95 -7.25
C SER A 45 -2.04 -20.36 -6.10
N LEU A 46 -2.47 -21.20 -5.15
CA LEU A 46 -3.23 -20.75 -3.97
C LEU A 46 -2.37 -19.89 -3.03
N LEU A 47 -1.10 -20.25 -2.81
CA LEU A 47 -0.17 -19.45 -2.02
C LEU A 47 0.05 -18.08 -2.66
N ASN A 48 0.28 -18.02 -3.97
CA ASN A 48 0.41 -16.76 -4.70
C ASN A 48 -0.86 -15.92 -4.60
N PHE A 49 -2.03 -16.53 -4.79
CA PHE A 49 -3.32 -15.84 -4.69
C PHE A 49 -3.51 -15.20 -3.30
N VAL A 50 -3.21 -15.94 -2.23
CA VAL A 50 -3.29 -15.43 -0.85
C VAL A 50 -2.30 -14.29 -0.61
N GLN A 51 -1.06 -14.40 -1.11
CA GLN A 51 -0.06 -13.33 -0.99
C GLN A 51 -0.55 -12.03 -1.64
N TYR A 52 -1.09 -12.10 -2.86
CA TYR A 52 -1.64 -10.93 -3.55
C TYR A 52 -2.87 -10.35 -2.86
N ARG A 53 -3.79 -11.19 -2.35
CA ARG A 53 -4.99 -10.73 -1.63
C ARG A 53 -4.65 -10.01 -0.32
N THR A 54 -3.65 -10.52 0.40
CA THR A 54 -3.22 -9.98 1.71
C THR A 54 -2.18 -8.87 1.60
N ARG A 55 -1.59 -8.68 0.42
CA ARG A 55 -0.44 -7.78 0.17
C ARG A 55 0.76 -8.11 1.08
N ASN A 56 0.88 -9.37 1.46
CA ASN A 56 2.00 -9.92 2.21
C ASN A 56 2.70 -10.97 1.35
N PHE A 57 3.95 -10.69 0.97
CA PHE A 57 4.75 -11.54 0.07
C PHE A 57 5.70 -12.47 0.85
N ASP A 58 5.36 -12.78 2.10
CA ASP A 58 6.04 -13.78 2.93
C ASP A 58 5.36 -15.15 2.77
N GLU A 59 6.03 -16.06 2.07
CA GLU A 59 5.51 -17.40 1.75
C GLU A 59 5.17 -18.23 3.01
N PRO A 60 5.99 -18.28 4.08
CA PRO A 60 5.64 -18.98 5.31
C PRO A 60 4.32 -18.51 5.94
N THR A 61 4.10 -17.19 5.98
CA THR A 61 2.84 -16.63 6.50
C THR A 61 1.65 -17.01 5.63
N ALA A 62 1.81 -17.01 4.30
CA ALA A 62 0.76 -17.42 3.37
C ALA A 62 0.40 -18.91 3.54
N ARG A 63 1.41 -19.78 3.70
CA ARG A 63 1.24 -21.21 3.94
C ARG A 63 0.51 -21.50 5.24
N GLN A 64 0.94 -20.89 6.34
CA GLN A 64 0.25 -21.02 7.62
C GLN A 64 -1.23 -20.63 7.53
N ARG A 65 -1.55 -19.62 6.72
CA ARG A 65 -2.92 -19.18 6.51
C ARG A 65 -3.74 -20.20 5.74
N VAL A 66 -3.20 -20.74 4.65
CA VAL A 66 -3.88 -21.76 3.82
C VAL A 66 -4.08 -23.05 4.63
N ASP A 67 -3.05 -23.52 5.33
CA ASP A 67 -3.10 -24.73 6.15
C ASP A 67 -4.07 -24.62 7.34
N GLY A 68 -4.36 -23.39 7.79
CA GLY A 68 -5.30 -23.09 8.85
C GLY A 68 -6.77 -22.99 8.41
N LEU A 69 -7.07 -23.09 7.12
CA LEU A 69 -8.44 -23.02 6.60
C LEU A 69 -9.20 -24.32 6.86
N SER A 70 -10.48 -24.21 7.19
CA SER A 70 -11.40 -25.35 7.11
C SER A 70 -11.65 -25.76 5.64
N ASP A 71 -12.09 -27.00 5.41
CA ASP A 71 -12.40 -27.50 4.06
C ASP A 71 -13.34 -26.56 3.29
N LYS A 72 -14.35 -26.02 3.97
CA LYS A 72 -15.30 -25.07 3.39
C LYS A 72 -14.65 -23.74 2.99
N GLU A 73 -13.70 -23.25 3.78
CA GLU A 73 -12.97 -22.02 3.47
C GLU A 73 -11.94 -22.25 2.36
N LEU A 74 -11.34 -23.43 2.31
CA LEU A 74 -10.47 -23.84 1.22
C LEU A 74 -11.24 -23.94 -0.10
N ASP A 75 -12.42 -24.56 -0.10
CA ASP A 75 -13.30 -24.62 -1.28
C ASP A 75 -13.70 -23.22 -1.76
N ALA A 76 -13.99 -22.31 -0.83
CA ALA A 76 -14.29 -20.92 -1.15
C ALA A 76 -13.08 -20.19 -1.75
N LEU A 77 -11.87 -20.41 -1.22
CA LEU A 77 -10.63 -19.86 -1.74
C LEU A 77 -10.34 -20.35 -3.17
N VAL A 78 -10.52 -21.65 -3.40
CA VAL A 78 -10.37 -22.27 -4.73
C VAL A 78 -11.39 -21.70 -5.71
N ALA A 79 -12.66 -21.59 -5.32
CA ALA A 79 -13.70 -21.02 -6.16
C ALA A 79 -13.42 -19.54 -6.52
N ASP A 80 -12.94 -18.74 -5.56
CA ASP A 80 -12.53 -17.37 -5.78
C ASP A 80 -11.38 -17.27 -6.78
N TYR A 81 -10.33 -18.09 -6.61
CA TYR A 81 -9.18 -18.14 -7.52
C TYR A 81 -9.60 -18.51 -8.95
N VAL A 82 -10.38 -19.59 -9.11
CA VAL A 82 -10.86 -20.05 -10.41
C VAL A 82 -11.71 -18.99 -11.10
N ARG A 83 -12.57 -18.29 -10.35
CA ARG A 83 -13.38 -17.21 -10.88
C ARG A 83 -12.54 -16.04 -11.37
N GLU A 84 -11.55 -15.63 -10.58
CA GLU A 84 -10.66 -14.53 -10.94
C GLU A 84 -9.85 -14.85 -12.20
N GLU A 85 -9.28 -16.05 -12.27
CA GLU A 85 -8.49 -16.50 -13.43
C GLU A 85 -9.37 -16.62 -14.69
N ALA A 86 -10.59 -17.15 -14.57
CA ALA A 86 -11.54 -17.21 -15.68
C ALA A 86 -11.90 -15.81 -16.21
N LEU A 87 -12.18 -14.86 -15.31
CA LEU A 87 -12.50 -13.48 -15.70
C LEU A 87 -11.30 -12.76 -16.30
N HIS A 88 -10.11 -12.99 -15.78
CA HIS A 88 -8.87 -12.43 -16.31
C HIS A 88 -8.65 -12.91 -17.75
N ARG A 89 -8.73 -14.23 -18.00
CA ARG A 89 -8.61 -14.80 -19.35
C ARG A 89 -9.66 -14.25 -20.32
N GLU A 90 -10.91 -14.14 -19.88
CA GLU A 90 -11.98 -13.54 -20.68
C GLU A 90 -11.70 -12.06 -21.00
N ALA A 91 -11.19 -11.29 -20.03
CA ALA A 91 -10.84 -9.89 -20.26
C ALA A 91 -9.74 -9.73 -21.33
N ILE A 92 -8.74 -10.61 -21.34
CA ILE A 92 -7.70 -10.65 -22.38
C ILE A 92 -8.28 -11.09 -23.72
N ALA A 93 -9.15 -12.11 -23.74
CA ALA A 93 -9.80 -12.59 -24.96
C ALA A 93 -10.68 -11.49 -25.61
N LEU A 94 -11.31 -10.65 -24.80
CA LEU A 94 -12.07 -9.47 -25.21
C LEU A 94 -11.18 -8.26 -25.55
N GLY A 95 -9.86 -8.35 -25.32
CA GLY A 95 -8.90 -7.29 -25.59
C GLY A 95 -9.05 -6.06 -24.67
N LEU A 96 -9.59 -6.24 -23.46
CA LEU A 96 -9.81 -5.15 -22.49
C LEU A 96 -8.52 -4.58 -21.89
N ASP A 97 -7.39 -5.26 -22.11
CA ASP A 97 -6.05 -4.81 -21.75
C ASP A 97 -5.44 -3.85 -22.79
N ARG A 98 -6.00 -3.79 -24.01
CA ARG A 98 -5.48 -3.01 -25.13
C ARG A 98 -6.02 -1.59 -25.10
N ASP A 99 -5.16 -0.63 -25.38
CA ASP A 99 -5.49 0.79 -25.53
C ASP A 99 -6.17 1.46 -24.30
N ASP A 100 -6.16 0.81 -23.13
CA ASP A 100 -6.64 1.38 -21.88
C ASP A 100 -5.54 2.16 -21.14
N TYR A 101 -5.76 3.47 -20.97
CA TYR A 101 -4.79 4.35 -20.32
C TYR A 101 -4.60 4.06 -18.82
N ILE A 102 -5.62 3.56 -18.12
CA ILE A 102 -5.54 3.18 -16.70
C ILE A 102 -4.61 1.97 -16.54
N ILE A 103 -4.76 0.96 -17.39
CA ILE A 103 -3.89 -0.23 -17.41
C ILE A 103 -2.47 0.18 -17.74
N LYS A 104 -2.26 0.99 -18.80
CA LYS A 104 -0.93 1.53 -19.15
C LYS A 104 -0.29 2.28 -17.98
N ARG A 105 -1.03 3.16 -17.31
CA ARG A 105 -0.54 3.92 -16.15
C ARG A 105 -0.19 3.01 -14.98
N ARG A 106 -0.96 1.94 -14.76
CA ARG A 106 -0.68 0.94 -13.71
C ARG A 106 0.61 0.18 -13.98
N LEU A 107 0.86 -0.22 -15.23
CA LEU A 107 2.09 -0.91 -15.64
C LEU A 107 3.32 -0.02 -15.45
N VAL A 108 3.24 1.26 -15.88
CA VAL A 108 4.31 2.24 -15.64
C VAL A 108 4.65 2.34 -14.16
N GLN A 109 3.64 2.45 -13.29
CA GLN A 109 3.86 2.53 -11.85
C GLN A 109 4.51 1.25 -11.26
N LYS A 110 4.18 0.06 -11.79
CA LYS A 110 4.86 -1.20 -11.39
C LYS A 110 6.35 -1.17 -11.76
N VAL A 111 6.70 -0.69 -12.96
CA VAL A 111 8.09 -0.55 -13.38
C VAL A 111 8.84 0.47 -12.53
N GLU A 112 8.24 1.64 -12.27
CA GLU A 112 8.82 2.65 -11.38
C GLU A 112 9.06 2.13 -9.96
N TYR A 113 8.16 1.30 -9.44
CA TYR A 113 8.33 0.64 -8.14
C TYR A 113 9.53 -0.31 -8.15
N ILE A 114 9.66 -1.17 -9.15
CA ILE A 114 10.80 -2.09 -9.29
C ILE A 114 12.10 -1.29 -9.39
N ALA A 115 12.14 -0.24 -10.20
CA ALA A 115 13.31 0.62 -10.37
C ALA A 115 13.75 1.27 -9.04
N ARG A 116 12.79 1.73 -8.22
CA ARG A 116 13.08 2.27 -6.87
C ARG A 116 13.62 1.20 -5.92
N GLY A 117 12.99 0.01 -5.87
CA GLY A 117 13.46 -1.07 -4.98
C GLY A 117 14.89 -1.54 -5.31
N ILE A 118 15.27 -1.52 -6.60
CA ILE A 118 16.65 -1.78 -7.03
C ILE A 118 17.59 -0.66 -6.57
N ALA A 119 17.17 0.61 -6.62
CA ALA A 119 17.98 1.72 -6.11
C ALA A 119 18.15 1.65 -4.58
N ASP A 120 17.07 1.39 -3.84
CA ASP A 120 17.05 1.37 -2.37
C ASP A 120 17.90 0.22 -1.80
N SER A 121 17.91 -0.94 -2.47
CA SER A 121 18.75 -2.08 -2.08
C SER A 121 20.25 -1.85 -2.31
N VAL A 122 20.62 -0.90 -3.18
CA VAL A 122 22.02 -0.55 -3.47
C VAL A 122 22.54 0.54 -2.52
N THR A 123 21.68 1.36 -1.91
CA THR A 123 22.09 2.56 -1.14
C THR A 123 21.62 2.63 0.31
N SER A 124 21.07 1.56 0.90
CA SER A 124 20.63 1.61 2.29
C SER A 124 21.83 1.75 3.26
N PRO A 125 21.96 2.85 4.03
CA PRO A 125 23.07 3.04 4.95
C PRO A 125 23.02 2.02 6.10
N GLY A 126 24.18 1.45 6.44
CA GLY A 126 24.29 0.52 7.57
C GLY A 126 24.09 1.22 8.93
N PRO A 127 23.88 0.46 10.01
CA PRO A 127 23.59 1.00 11.34
C PRO A 127 24.62 2.03 11.83
N THR A 128 25.90 1.82 11.52
CA THR A 128 26.99 2.74 11.87
C THR A 128 26.89 4.09 11.13
N ALA A 129 26.51 4.07 9.85
CA ALA A 129 26.34 5.30 9.06
C ALA A 129 25.12 6.09 9.56
N ILE A 130 24.06 5.40 9.95
CA ILE A 130 22.87 6.01 10.57
C ILE A 130 23.24 6.66 11.90
N ALA A 131 23.96 5.96 12.78
CA ALA A 131 24.38 6.50 14.07
C ALA A 131 25.28 7.75 13.90
N ALA A 132 26.25 7.69 12.99
CA ALA A 132 27.13 8.82 12.70
C ALA A 132 26.36 10.02 12.12
N TYR A 133 25.38 9.78 11.25
CA TYR A 133 24.54 10.85 10.71
C TYR A 133 23.68 11.47 11.82
N TYR A 134 23.03 10.65 12.66
CA TYR A 134 22.24 11.16 13.78
C TYR A 134 23.08 12.01 14.73
N ASP A 135 24.26 11.52 15.13
CA ASP A 135 25.15 12.24 16.03
C ASP A 135 25.59 13.60 15.47
N ASN A 136 25.82 13.68 14.15
CA ASN A 136 26.20 14.92 13.47
C ASN A 136 25.04 15.90 13.24
N ASN A 137 23.78 15.44 13.32
CA ASN A 137 22.58 16.23 13.00
C ASN A 137 21.59 16.31 14.17
N LYS A 138 22.02 16.07 15.42
CA LYS A 138 21.13 16.04 16.62
C LYS A 138 20.22 17.27 16.76
N GLN A 139 20.71 18.43 16.35
CA GLN A 139 19.96 19.69 16.42
C GLN A 139 18.71 19.70 15.53
N ASP A 140 18.72 18.99 14.40
CA ASP A 140 17.58 18.88 13.48
C ASP A 140 16.45 18.00 14.04
N TYR A 141 16.78 17.21 15.07
CA TYR A 141 15.86 16.33 15.78
C TYR A 141 15.50 16.85 17.18
N ALA A 142 15.93 18.06 17.53
CA ALA A 142 15.54 18.70 18.78
C ALA A 142 14.08 19.15 18.69
N LEU A 143 13.26 18.76 19.67
CA LEU A 143 11.94 19.33 19.83
C LEU A 143 12.09 20.74 20.41
N GLU A 144 11.38 21.71 19.82
CA GLU A 144 11.31 23.05 20.40
C GLU A 144 10.75 22.98 21.83
N PRO A 145 11.31 23.74 22.79
CA PRO A 145 10.76 23.81 24.14
C PRO A 145 9.31 24.29 24.07
N SER A 146 8.37 23.47 24.56
CA SER A 146 6.97 23.86 24.70
C SER A 146 6.65 24.12 26.17
N LEU A 147 5.85 25.17 26.41
CA LEU A 147 5.31 25.50 27.72
C LEU A 147 3.79 25.43 27.64
N THR A 148 3.17 24.75 28.60
CA THR A 148 1.74 24.84 28.85
C THR A 148 1.51 25.75 30.05
N PHE A 149 0.64 26.75 29.89
CA PHE A 149 0.26 27.65 30.99
C PHE A 149 -1.25 27.90 30.97
N THR A 150 -1.75 28.31 32.13
CA THR A 150 -3.12 28.76 32.32
C THR A 150 -3.15 30.27 32.45
N HIS A 151 -4.12 30.93 31.83
CA HIS A 151 -4.40 32.34 32.03
C HIS A 151 -5.77 32.54 32.69
N VAL A 152 -5.81 33.35 33.74
CA VAL A 152 -7.05 33.77 34.43
C VAL A 152 -7.18 35.28 34.27
N PHE A 153 -8.25 35.72 33.60
CA PHE A 153 -8.40 37.10 33.19
C PHE A 153 -9.28 37.93 34.15
N PHE A 154 -8.86 39.16 34.41
CA PHE A 154 -9.54 40.12 35.28
C PHE A 154 -9.86 41.42 34.52
N PRO A 155 -11.11 41.60 34.05
CA PRO A 155 -11.49 42.80 33.32
C PRO A 155 -11.67 44.00 34.25
N VAL A 156 -11.33 45.18 33.74
CA VAL A 156 -11.66 46.48 34.35
C VAL A 156 -12.71 47.15 33.47
N VAL A 157 -13.94 47.25 33.96
CA VAL A 157 -15.05 47.87 33.22
C VAL A 157 -15.51 49.11 33.97
N ALA A 158 -15.40 50.28 33.34
CA ALA A 158 -15.79 51.57 33.91
C ALA A 158 -15.19 51.85 35.31
N GLY A 159 -13.93 51.43 35.54
CA GLY A 159 -13.25 51.60 36.82
C GLY A 159 -13.64 50.59 37.91
N VAL A 160 -14.54 49.65 37.61
CA VAL A 160 -14.92 48.56 38.49
C VAL A 160 -14.14 47.30 38.10
N VAL A 161 -13.53 46.66 39.08
CA VAL A 161 -12.77 45.42 38.94
C VAL A 161 -13.65 44.26 39.37
N ALA A 162 -13.69 43.20 38.56
CA ALA A 162 -14.37 41.97 38.95
C ALA A 162 -13.52 41.19 39.97
N GLY A 163 -13.97 41.07 41.22
CA GLY A 163 -13.31 40.25 42.26
C GLY A 163 -13.12 40.95 43.61
N ALA A 164 -12.41 40.29 44.51
CA ALA A 164 -11.99 40.86 45.79
C ALA A 164 -10.62 41.53 45.63
N GLY A 165 -10.56 42.86 45.73
CA GLY A 165 -9.32 43.64 45.56
C GLY A 165 -9.63 45.12 45.38
N SER A 166 -8.66 46.00 45.64
CA SER A 166 -8.84 47.45 45.44
C SER A 166 -8.69 47.87 43.97
N ASN A 167 -7.96 47.07 43.20
CA ASN A 167 -7.71 47.22 41.77
C ASN A 167 -7.58 45.81 41.11
N ALA A 168 -7.39 45.75 39.78
CA ALA A 168 -7.28 44.48 39.04
C ALA A 168 -6.03 43.67 39.38
N GLU A 169 -4.92 44.34 39.71
CA GLU A 169 -3.67 43.68 40.10
C GLU A 169 -3.83 42.98 41.46
N ASP A 170 -4.41 43.67 42.44
CA ASP A 170 -4.71 43.10 43.76
C ASP A 170 -5.65 41.90 43.64
N ALA A 171 -6.70 42.01 42.81
CA ALA A 171 -7.64 40.92 42.58
C ALA A 171 -6.96 39.70 41.92
N ALA A 172 -6.04 39.95 40.97
CA ALA A 172 -5.26 38.90 40.33
C ALA A 172 -4.27 38.24 41.30
N GLN A 173 -3.59 39.02 42.15
CA GLN A 173 -2.64 38.49 43.15
C GLN A 173 -3.35 37.64 44.21
N LEU A 174 -4.48 38.12 44.74
CA LEU A 174 -5.30 37.37 45.69
C LEU A 174 -5.81 36.07 45.06
N LYS A 175 -6.26 36.12 43.80
CA LYS A 175 -6.69 34.90 43.11
C LYS A 175 -5.54 33.95 42.86
N LEU A 176 -4.37 34.44 42.47
CA LEU A 176 -3.18 33.60 42.28
C LEU A 176 -2.82 32.85 43.57
N GLN A 177 -2.87 33.53 44.72
CA GLN A 177 -2.65 32.90 46.01
C GLN A 177 -3.70 31.82 46.30
N GLU A 178 -4.99 32.14 46.14
CA GLU A 178 -6.09 31.19 46.31
C GLU A 178 -5.93 29.94 45.42
N LEU A 179 -5.58 30.12 44.16
CA LEU A 179 -5.42 29.02 43.19
C LEU A 179 -4.22 28.12 43.56
N ASN A 180 -3.12 28.72 44.02
CA ASN A 180 -1.93 27.99 44.46
C ASN A 180 -2.18 27.23 45.76
N ASP A 181 -2.83 27.87 46.74
CA ASP A 181 -3.16 27.26 48.04
C ASP A 181 -4.11 26.08 47.88
N ASN A 182 -5.09 26.20 46.99
CA ASN A 182 -6.05 25.14 46.68
C ASN A 182 -5.54 24.10 45.65
N LYS A 183 -4.32 24.28 45.12
CA LYS A 183 -3.70 23.41 44.10
C LYS A 183 -4.64 23.11 42.92
N VAL A 184 -5.27 24.16 42.40
CA VAL A 184 -6.28 24.02 41.33
C VAL A 184 -5.62 23.42 40.07
N PRO A 185 -6.15 22.32 39.53
CA PRO A 185 -5.61 21.70 38.32
C PRO A 185 -5.96 22.51 37.07
N PHE A 186 -5.14 22.37 36.01
CA PHE A 186 -5.32 23.03 34.72
C PHE A 186 -6.75 22.93 34.15
N SER A 187 -7.39 21.76 34.31
CA SER A 187 -8.75 21.52 33.80
C SER A 187 -9.85 22.36 34.46
N GLN A 188 -9.59 22.89 35.67
CA GLN A 188 -10.55 23.73 36.41
C GLN A 188 -10.32 25.22 36.17
N ALA A 189 -9.24 25.59 35.48
CA ALA A 189 -8.89 26.97 35.18
C ALA A 189 -10.01 27.81 34.54
N PRO A 190 -10.81 27.30 33.56
CA PRO A 190 -11.87 28.09 32.93
C PRO A 190 -12.99 28.52 33.90
N GLN A 191 -13.05 27.93 35.09
CA GLN A 191 -14.01 28.28 36.14
C GLN A 191 -13.56 29.52 36.94
N HIS A 192 -12.36 30.02 36.68
CA HIS A 192 -11.75 31.14 37.39
C HIS A 192 -11.55 32.33 36.45
N GLY A 193 -11.88 33.53 36.94
CA GLY A 193 -11.77 34.78 36.16
C GLY A 193 -12.93 34.97 35.17
N ALA A 194 -12.83 36.03 34.37
CA ALA A 194 -13.78 36.28 33.28
C ALA A 194 -13.29 35.66 31.97
N LEU A 195 -14.23 35.48 31.03
CA LEU A 195 -13.89 35.10 29.66
C LEU A 195 -13.10 36.24 29.00
N PHE A 196 -11.99 35.89 28.35
CA PHE A 196 -11.25 36.80 27.49
C PHE A 196 -12.07 37.01 26.22
N ALA A 197 -12.51 38.25 25.96
CA ALA A 197 -13.29 38.63 24.78
C ALA A 197 -12.38 39.26 23.71
#